data_AF-A0A0G1W7D8-F1
#
_entry.id   AF-A0A0G1W7D8-F1
#
_cell.length_a   1.000
_cell.length_b   1.000
_cell.length_c   1.000
_cell.angle_alpha   90.00
_cell.angle_beta   90.00
_cell.angle_gamma   90.00
#
_symmetry.space_group_name_H-M   'P 1'
#
loop_
_entity.id
_entity.type
_entity.pdbx_description
1 polymer ?
#
loop_
_entity_poly.entity_id
_entity_poly.type
_entity_poly.pdbx_seq_one_letter_code
_entity_poly.pdbx_strand_id
1 'polypeptide(L)'
;MTAGRPLRLIRHPAIYAQDDLTLKGNVEIYGSVFSNGTMNFNGGPDIYGDAYSTEPIDNSGGNISGEVFDGVDSIPPPQVDLTPYYDEALADGTLFASATSADAFLSNQTRTAIVYVDTAQKTTVQNTNLSGGLVTTGDLDLTGGGTYTASEDHLAIIVLGDLKIAGEVTIHGIVYVTGQTTFGGGNITIEGSLISAGGTQIEDTTVAGKATIIYDPDIAASWQELQGISGATSTENPCVIEWGEE
;
A
#
# COMPACT_ATOMS: atom_id res chain seq x y z
N MET A 1 9.46 -41.19 -0.40
CA MET A 1 8.67 -40.34 0.52
C MET A 1 9.58 -39.21 0.98
N THR A 2 9.67 -38.18 0.16
CA THR A 2 10.44 -36.98 0.48
C THR A 2 9.45 -36.04 1.16
N ALA A 3 9.73 -35.68 2.41
CA ALA A 3 8.87 -34.79 3.17
C ALA A 3 8.82 -33.42 2.48
N GLY A 4 7.65 -33.05 1.96
CA GLY A 4 7.39 -31.69 1.49
C GLY A 4 7.63 -30.71 2.63
N ARG A 5 8.45 -29.69 2.37
CA ARG A 5 8.66 -28.59 3.32
C ARG A 5 7.33 -27.86 3.50
N PRO A 6 6.95 -27.47 4.73
CA PRO A 6 5.68 -26.76 4.95
C PRO A 6 5.73 -25.39 4.25
N LEU A 7 4.68 -25.11 3.47
CA LEU A 7 4.37 -23.83 2.85
C LEU A 7 4.43 -22.71 3.90
N ARG A 8 5.17 -21.65 3.61
CA ARG A 8 5.20 -20.44 4.44
C ARG A 8 4.02 -19.57 4.00
N LEU A 9 2.96 -19.58 4.79
CA LEU A 9 1.79 -18.72 4.60
C LEU A 9 2.25 -17.26 4.55
N ILE A 10 1.99 -16.55 3.45
CA ILE A 10 2.21 -15.11 3.34
C ILE A 10 1.17 -14.43 4.22
N ARG A 11 1.46 -14.31 5.50
CA ARG A 11 0.73 -13.40 6.37
C ARG A 11 1.41 -12.06 6.24
N HIS A 12 0.85 -11.21 5.37
CA HIS A 12 1.06 -9.76 5.33
C HIS A 12 2.36 -9.32 4.64
N PRO A 13 2.28 -8.96 3.34
CA PRO A 13 3.44 -8.44 2.64
C PRO A 13 3.64 -6.94 2.95
N ALA A 14 4.89 -6.48 2.87
CA ALA A 14 5.23 -5.06 2.82
C ALA A 14 4.52 -4.34 1.66
N ILE A 15 4.36 -5.06 0.53
CA ILE A 15 3.60 -4.61 -0.62
C ILE A 15 2.67 -5.72 -1.08
N TYR A 16 1.38 -5.41 -1.15
CA TYR A 16 0.39 -6.20 -1.88
C TYR A 16 -0.02 -5.43 -3.15
N ALA A 17 0.04 -6.08 -4.31
CA ALA A 17 -0.47 -5.55 -5.57
C ALA A 17 -1.52 -6.50 -6.16
N GLN A 18 -2.73 -5.99 -6.42
CA GLN A 18 -3.81 -6.74 -7.06
C GLN A 18 -3.53 -7.04 -8.54
N ASP A 19 -2.71 -6.25 -9.19
CA ASP A 19 -2.25 -6.47 -10.56
C ASP A 19 -0.71 -6.49 -10.58
N ASP A 20 -0.10 -5.95 -11.63
CA ASP A 20 1.35 -5.94 -11.79
C ASP A 20 2.04 -5.07 -10.73
N LEU A 21 3.18 -5.55 -10.23
CA LEU A 21 4.10 -4.80 -9.39
C LEU A 21 5.37 -4.46 -10.17
N THR A 22 5.58 -3.18 -10.44
CA THR A 22 6.83 -2.69 -11.02
C THR A 22 7.63 -1.89 -10.00
N LEU A 23 8.86 -2.33 -9.72
CA LEU A 23 9.82 -1.62 -8.88
C LEU A 23 10.85 -0.92 -9.76
N LYS A 24 11.06 0.39 -9.59
CA LYS A 24 11.98 1.19 -10.40
C LYS A 24 12.99 1.98 -9.57
N GLY A 25 14.27 1.94 -9.96
CA GLY A 25 15.33 2.66 -9.26
C GLY A 25 15.70 2.01 -7.92
N ASN A 26 16.21 2.82 -6.99
CA ASN A 26 16.79 2.36 -5.73
C ASN A 26 15.72 2.24 -4.64
N VAL A 27 14.82 1.27 -4.80
CA VAL A 27 13.76 0.93 -3.86
C VAL A 27 14.28 -0.10 -2.86
N GLU A 28 14.13 0.15 -1.57
CA GLU A 28 14.45 -0.81 -0.51
C GLU A 28 13.17 -1.28 0.18
N ILE A 29 12.96 -2.59 0.30
CA ILE A 29 11.78 -3.17 0.93
C ILE A 29 12.23 -4.14 2.02
N TYR A 30 11.81 -3.91 3.26
CA TYR A 30 12.06 -4.79 4.39
C TYR A 30 10.78 -5.55 4.70
N GLY A 31 10.66 -6.76 4.18
CA GLY A 31 9.44 -7.57 4.22
C GLY A 31 9.15 -8.24 2.88
N SER A 32 8.19 -9.16 2.88
CA SER A 32 7.84 -9.90 1.66
C SER A 32 6.96 -9.06 0.74
N VAL A 33 6.95 -9.36 -0.55
CA VAL A 33 6.09 -8.71 -1.55
C VAL A 33 5.19 -9.72 -2.24
N PHE A 34 3.98 -9.30 -2.62
CA PHE A 34 3.02 -10.13 -3.34
C PHE A 34 2.39 -9.36 -4.51
N SER A 35 2.24 -10.02 -5.65
CA SER A 35 1.51 -9.51 -6.83
C SER A 35 0.58 -10.56 -7.42
N ASN A 36 -0.66 -10.18 -7.71
CA ASN A 36 -1.63 -10.98 -8.48
C ASN A 36 -1.48 -10.82 -10.00
N GLY A 37 -0.43 -10.12 -10.44
CA GLY A 37 0.01 -10.00 -11.82
C GLY A 37 1.49 -10.32 -11.92
N THR A 38 2.17 -9.75 -12.90
CA THR A 38 3.62 -9.88 -13.09
C THR A 38 4.39 -9.00 -12.11
N MET A 39 5.64 -9.39 -11.82
CA MET A 39 6.54 -8.56 -11.01
C MET A 39 7.79 -8.20 -11.81
N ASN A 40 8.06 -6.91 -11.99
CA ASN A 40 9.12 -6.42 -12.87
C ASN A 40 10.09 -5.47 -12.14
N PHE A 41 11.38 -5.81 -12.09
CA PHE A 41 12.41 -5.03 -11.41
C PHE A 41 13.27 -4.26 -12.39
N ASN A 42 13.29 -2.94 -12.25
CA ASN A 42 13.93 -2.03 -13.18
C ASN A 42 14.83 -1.02 -12.45
N GLY A 43 16.11 -1.30 -12.26
CA GLY A 43 17.07 -0.29 -11.79
C GLY A 43 17.51 -0.42 -10.33
N GLY A 44 17.63 -1.66 -9.86
CA GLY A 44 18.30 -2.03 -8.61
C GLY A 44 17.44 -2.02 -7.35
N PRO A 45 16.17 -2.47 -7.34
CA PRO A 45 15.45 -2.61 -6.08
C PRO A 45 16.07 -3.73 -5.23
N ASP A 46 16.06 -3.57 -3.91
CA ASP A 46 16.50 -4.56 -2.93
C ASP A 46 15.31 -4.95 -2.04
N ILE A 47 14.95 -6.24 -2.06
CA ILE A 47 13.92 -6.81 -1.17
C ILE A 47 14.58 -7.71 -0.12
N TYR A 48 14.45 -7.30 1.14
CA TYR A 48 14.87 -8.04 2.32
C TYR A 48 13.71 -8.93 2.84
N GLY A 49 13.26 -9.85 2.00
CA GLY A 49 12.11 -10.71 2.22
C GLY A 49 11.90 -11.69 1.06
N ASP A 50 10.77 -12.39 1.08
CA ASP A 50 10.37 -13.31 0.02
C ASP A 50 9.53 -12.56 -1.04
N ALA A 51 9.51 -13.05 -2.29
CA ALA A 51 8.70 -12.47 -3.36
C ALA A 51 7.76 -13.53 -3.95
N TYR A 52 6.50 -13.15 -4.13
CA TYR A 52 5.44 -14.04 -4.61
C TYR A 52 4.64 -13.37 -5.72
N SER A 53 4.33 -14.10 -6.78
CA SER A 53 3.57 -13.60 -7.92
C SER A 53 2.77 -14.70 -8.59
N THR A 54 1.56 -14.40 -9.05
CA THR A 54 0.73 -15.36 -9.80
C THR A 54 1.23 -15.55 -11.23
N GLU A 55 1.95 -14.57 -11.75
CA GLU A 55 2.57 -14.55 -13.08
C GLU A 55 4.11 -14.48 -12.92
N PRO A 56 4.90 -14.43 -14.00
CA PRO A 56 6.36 -14.42 -13.89
C PRO A 56 6.94 -13.23 -13.12
N ILE A 57 8.03 -13.49 -12.40
CA ILE A 57 8.86 -12.49 -11.72
C ILE A 57 10.13 -12.24 -12.55
N ASP A 58 10.27 -11.05 -13.14
CA ASP A 58 11.53 -10.56 -13.71
C ASP A 58 12.29 -9.75 -12.66
N ASN A 59 13.15 -10.43 -11.91
CA ASN A 59 14.06 -9.81 -10.94
C ASN A 59 15.45 -9.47 -11.50
N SER A 60 15.66 -9.55 -12.83
CA SER A 60 16.98 -9.35 -13.44
C SER A 60 17.61 -7.98 -13.15
N GLY A 61 16.76 -6.99 -12.86
CA GLY A 61 17.17 -5.64 -12.50
C GLY A 61 17.35 -5.37 -11.01
N GLY A 62 17.20 -6.34 -10.10
CA GLY A 62 17.27 -6.11 -8.65
C GLY A 62 17.70 -7.33 -7.83
N ASN A 63 17.61 -7.25 -6.50
CA ASN A 63 17.96 -8.32 -5.58
C ASN A 63 16.80 -8.69 -4.66
N ILE A 64 16.69 -9.99 -4.35
CA ILE A 64 15.77 -10.54 -3.35
C ILE A 64 16.60 -11.39 -2.41
N SER A 65 16.58 -11.11 -1.11
CA SER A 65 17.35 -11.88 -0.12
C SER A 65 16.69 -13.19 0.27
N GLY A 66 15.36 -13.27 0.14
CA GLY A 66 14.55 -14.44 0.44
C GLY A 66 14.29 -15.33 -0.78
N GLU A 67 13.23 -16.12 -0.69
CA GLU A 67 12.80 -17.03 -1.76
C GLU A 67 11.90 -16.32 -2.78
N VAL A 68 11.93 -16.80 -4.02
CA VAL A 68 11.13 -16.26 -5.15
C VAL A 68 10.17 -17.35 -5.59
N PHE A 69 8.89 -16.99 -5.71
CA PHE A 69 7.82 -17.89 -6.11
C PHE A 69 6.92 -17.21 -7.15
N ASP A 70 6.99 -17.66 -8.40
CA ASP A 70 6.01 -17.33 -9.44
C ASP A 70 4.98 -18.46 -9.59
N GLY A 71 3.88 -18.19 -10.31
CA GLY A 71 2.82 -19.16 -10.55
C GLY A 71 2.03 -19.57 -9.29
N VAL A 72 2.03 -18.74 -8.24
CA VAL A 72 1.25 -19.01 -7.03
C VAL A 72 -0.23 -18.69 -7.25
N ASP A 73 -1.11 -19.20 -6.39
CA ASP A 73 -2.53 -18.84 -6.41
C ASP A 73 -2.76 -17.35 -6.13
N SER A 74 -3.79 -16.79 -6.77
CA SER A 74 -4.19 -15.41 -6.53
C SER A 74 -4.78 -15.23 -5.12
N ILE A 75 -4.42 -14.14 -4.45
CA ILE A 75 -4.97 -13.78 -3.13
C ILE A 75 -5.92 -12.61 -3.34
N PRO A 76 -7.21 -12.66 -2.94
CA PRO A 76 -8.15 -11.55 -3.14
C PRO A 76 -7.72 -10.29 -2.35
N PRO A 77 -8.06 -9.09 -2.85
CA PRO A 77 -7.58 -7.86 -2.24
C PRO A 77 -8.31 -7.59 -0.92
N PRO A 78 -7.58 -7.10 0.10
CA PRO A 78 -8.15 -6.48 1.29
C PRO A 78 -9.32 -5.54 0.96
N GLN A 79 -10.43 -5.62 1.71
CA GLN A 79 -11.55 -4.68 1.56
C GLN A 79 -11.58 -3.74 2.76
N VAL A 80 -11.95 -2.47 2.49
CA VAL A 80 -12.04 -1.43 3.50
C VAL A 80 -13.49 -0.93 3.64
N ASP A 81 -14.09 -1.05 4.84
CA ASP A 81 -15.28 -0.33 5.28
C ASP A 81 -14.93 1.11 5.72
N LEU A 82 -15.47 2.07 4.98
CA LEU A 82 -15.19 3.50 5.14
C LEU A 82 -16.15 4.19 6.13
N THR A 83 -17.16 3.48 6.62
CA THR A 83 -18.20 4.05 7.49
C THR A 83 -17.62 4.71 8.74
N PRO A 84 -16.68 4.08 9.48
CA PRO A 84 -16.09 4.70 10.67
C PRO A 84 -15.38 6.02 10.36
N TYR A 85 -14.62 6.06 9.26
CA TYR A 85 -13.89 7.25 8.81
C TYR A 85 -14.83 8.39 8.42
N TYR A 86 -15.91 8.05 7.72
CA TYR A 86 -16.93 9.01 7.30
C TYR A 86 -17.66 9.62 8.51
N ASP A 87 -18.10 8.78 9.44
CA ASP A 87 -18.85 9.22 10.62
C ASP A 87 -18.00 10.09 11.55
N GLU A 88 -16.73 9.73 11.78
CA GLU A 88 -15.79 10.53 12.57
C GLU A 88 -15.49 11.88 11.90
N ALA A 89 -15.17 11.87 10.61
CA ALA A 89 -14.90 13.11 9.87
C ALA A 89 -16.13 14.04 9.80
N LEU A 90 -17.33 13.47 9.71
CA LEU A 90 -18.58 14.23 9.76
C LEU A 90 -18.78 14.86 11.14
N ALA A 91 -18.55 14.11 12.22
CA ALA A 91 -18.70 14.59 13.59
C ALA A 91 -17.71 15.73 13.92
N ASP A 92 -16.48 15.64 13.40
CA ASP A 92 -15.40 16.58 13.66
C ASP A 92 -15.36 17.77 12.68
N GLY A 93 -16.22 17.77 11.66
CA GLY A 93 -16.27 18.82 10.64
C GLY A 93 -15.07 18.80 9.69
N THR A 94 -14.47 17.63 9.48
CA THR A 94 -13.34 17.35 8.58
C THR A 94 -13.73 16.52 7.36
N LEU A 95 -15.04 16.40 7.10
CA LEU A 95 -15.60 15.92 5.84
C LEU A 95 -15.62 17.06 4.79
N PHE A 96 -14.96 16.83 3.65
CA PHE A 96 -14.86 17.79 2.56
C PHE A 96 -15.45 17.22 1.27
N ALA A 97 -16.48 17.89 0.72
CA ALA A 97 -17.04 17.56 -0.60
C ALA A 97 -16.27 18.19 -1.78
N SER A 98 -15.10 18.78 -1.51
CA SER A 98 -14.29 19.54 -2.47
C SER A 98 -12.81 19.36 -2.19
N ALA A 99 -12.05 18.98 -3.22
CA ALA A 99 -10.60 18.86 -3.17
C ALA A 99 -9.94 20.17 -2.72
N THR A 100 -10.39 21.32 -3.24
CA THR A 100 -9.83 22.62 -2.87
C THR A 100 -9.99 22.93 -1.38
N SER A 101 -11.09 22.52 -0.76
CA SER A 101 -11.33 22.73 0.68
C SER A 101 -10.46 21.81 1.53
N ALA A 102 -10.31 20.55 1.12
CA ALA A 102 -9.41 19.60 1.76
C ALA A 102 -7.95 20.05 1.65
N ASP A 103 -7.50 20.46 0.46
CA ASP A 103 -6.16 20.97 0.20
C ASP A 103 -5.82 22.16 1.10
N ALA A 104 -6.75 23.12 1.23
CA ALA A 104 -6.60 24.29 2.09
C ALA A 104 -6.56 23.94 3.58
N PHE A 105 -7.28 22.88 3.99
CA PHE A 105 -7.28 22.41 5.38
C PHE A 105 -5.98 21.68 5.75
N LEU A 106 -5.46 20.86 4.84
CA LEU A 106 -4.32 19.98 5.08
C LEU A 106 -2.97 20.64 4.79
N SER A 107 -2.85 21.38 3.69
CA SER A 107 -1.54 21.80 3.17
C SER A 107 -0.83 22.82 4.06
N ASN A 108 0.46 22.61 4.29
CA ASN A 108 1.31 23.43 5.16
C ASN A 108 0.80 23.49 6.61
N GLN A 109 0.14 22.41 7.07
CA GLN A 109 -0.41 22.31 8.42
C GLN A 109 0.09 21.07 9.16
N THR A 110 0.08 21.16 10.49
CA THR A 110 0.12 20.00 11.37
C THR A 110 -1.28 19.79 11.95
N ARG A 111 -1.83 18.59 11.83
CA ARG A 111 -3.20 18.25 12.22
C ARG A 111 -3.26 16.92 12.98
N THR A 112 -4.21 16.82 13.87
CA THR A 112 -4.67 15.55 14.43
C THR A 112 -6.15 15.42 14.09
N ALA A 113 -6.50 14.54 13.15
CA ALA A 113 -7.87 14.36 12.66
C ALA A 113 -7.99 13.12 11.77
N ILE A 114 -9.20 12.56 11.70
CA ILE A 114 -9.64 11.80 10.53
C ILE A 114 -10.18 12.79 9.51
N VAL A 115 -9.64 12.77 8.30
CA VAL A 115 -10.06 13.66 7.21
C VAL A 115 -10.64 12.82 6.09
N TYR A 116 -11.86 13.14 5.68
CA TYR A 116 -12.58 12.43 4.63
C TYR A 116 -12.88 13.38 3.47
N VAL A 117 -12.39 13.06 2.28
CA VAL A 117 -12.57 13.87 1.07
C VAL A 117 -13.48 13.12 0.12
N ASP A 118 -14.76 13.49 0.12
CA ASP A 118 -15.83 12.89 -0.68
C ASP A 118 -16.01 13.65 -1.99
N THR A 119 -15.05 13.47 -2.90
CA THR A 119 -15.13 14.00 -4.25
C THR A 119 -14.33 13.13 -5.22
N ALA A 120 -14.78 13.07 -6.48
CA ALA A 120 -14.02 12.44 -7.56
C ALA A 120 -12.88 13.31 -8.08
N GLN A 121 -12.75 14.56 -7.61
CA GLN A 121 -11.67 15.46 -8.00
C GLN A 121 -10.38 15.05 -7.30
N LYS A 122 -9.26 15.19 -8.02
CA LYS A 122 -7.95 15.00 -7.45
C LYS A 122 -7.67 16.03 -6.33
N THR A 123 -7.26 15.51 -5.18
CA THR A 123 -6.80 16.28 -4.02
C THR A 123 -5.27 16.40 -4.08
N THR A 124 -4.70 17.57 -3.84
CA THR A 124 -3.26 17.79 -3.85
C THR A 124 -2.81 18.42 -2.53
N VAL A 125 -2.17 17.61 -1.71
CA VAL A 125 -1.72 17.98 -0.37
C VAL A 125 -0.22 18.19 -0.37
N GLN A 126 0.24 19.26 0.29
CA GLN A 126 1.66 19.58 0.36
C GLN A 126 2.12 20.00 1.75
N ASN A 127 3.32 19.57 2.15
CA ASN A 127 3.98 19.99 3.41
C ASN A 127 3.09 19.75 4.64
N THR A 128 2.50 18.56 4.76
CA THR A 128 1.49 18.25 5.78
C THR A 128 2.00 17.25 6.78
N ASN A 129 1.73 17.50 8.06
CA ASN A 129 1.88 16.51 9.11
C ASN A 129 0.49 16.13 9.65
N LEU A 130 0.02 14.93 9.36
CA LEU A 130 -1.29 14.44 9.81
C LEU A 130 -1.10 13.26 10.75
N SER A 131 -1.63 13.36 11.97
CA SER A 131 -1.82 12.23 12.86
C SER A 131 -3.31 11.86 12.87
N GLY A 132 -3.66 10.63 12.49
CA GLY A 132 -5.02 10.18 12.22
C GLY A 132 -5.09 9.43 10.89
N GLY A 133 -6.04 9.78 10.03
CA GLY A 133 -6.27 9.09 8.76
C GLY A 133 -6.73 10.06 7.68
N LEU A 134 -6.28 9.83 6.45
CA LEU A 134 -6.72 10.57 5.27
C LEU A 134 -7.44 9.64 4.31
N VAL A 135 -8.73 9.86 4.11
CA VAL A 135 -9.55 9.16 3.12
C VAL A 135 -9.85 10.09 1.95
N THR A 136 -9.64 9.61 0.74
CA THR A 136 -10.03 10.31 -0.49
C THR A 136 -10.77 9.36 -1.42
N THR A 137 -11.96 9.77 -1.88
CA THR A 137 -12.74 8.96 -2.84
C THR A 137 -12.30 9.14 -4.29
N GLY A 138 -11.55 10.21 -4.56
CA GLY A 138 -10.88 10.47 -5.84
C GLY A 138 -9.38 10.31 -5.71
N ASP A 139 -8.64 10.87 -6.67
CA ASP A 139 -7.18 10.78 -6.68
C ASP A 139 -6.53 11.63 -5.58
N LEU A 140 -5.33 11.25 -5.18
CA LEU A 140 -4.51 11.95 -4.20
C LEU A 140 -3.07 12.13 -4.69
N ASP A 141 -2.64 13.39 -4.81
CA ASP A 141 -1.24 13.76 -4.96
C ASP A 141 -0.70 14.25 -3.60
N LEU A 142 0.26 13.51 -3.03
CA LEU A 142 1.09 13.99 -1.93
C LEU A 142 2.38 14.58 -2.50
N THR A 143 2.63 15.86 -2.22
CA THR A 143 3.78 16.58 -2.78
C THR A 143 4.54 17.36 -1.72
N GLY A 144 5.80 17.71 -2.00
CA GLY A 144 6.63 18.42 -1.02
C GLY A 144 7.05 17.52 0.13
N GLY A 145 7.07 18.03 1.36
CA GLY A 145 7.38 17.25 2.56
C GLY A 145 6.12 16.72 3.27
N GLY A 146 6.27 15.81 4.23
CA GLY A 146 5.19 15.54 5.19
C GLY A 146 5.32 14.22 5.96
N THR A 147 4.65 14.16 7.11
CA THR A 147 4.52 12.94 7.91
C THR A 147 3.05 12.57 8.10
N TYR A 148 2.67 11.35 7.74
CA TYR A 148 1.32 10.81 7.95
C TYR A 148 1.40 9.65 8.93
N THR A 149 0.78 9.79 10.09
CA THR A 149 0.84 8.79 11.16
C THR A 149 -0.56 8.30 11.46
N ALA A 150 -0.82 7.02 11.24
CA ALA A 150 -2.05 6.35 11.62
C ALA A 150 -2.39 6.60 13.11
N SER A 151 -3.68 6.78 13.43
CA SER A 151 -4.16 6.56 14.80
C SER A 151 -4.36 5.06 15.05
N GLU A 152 -4.38 4.62 16.32
CA GLU A 152 -4.31 3.20 16.71
C GLU A 152 -5.31 2.28 15.97
N ASP A 153 -6.50 2.78 15.63
CA ASP A 153 -7.58 2.00 15.01
C ASP A 153 -7.82 2.31 13.52
N HIS A 154 -6.99 3.14 12.90
CA HIS A 154 -7.19 3.63 11.53
C HIS A 154 -5.99 3.42 10.63
N LEU A 155 -6.24 3.42 9.32
CA LEU A 155 -5.20 3.48 8.31
C LEU A 155 -4.69 4.91 8.20
N ALA A 156 -3.40 5.05 7.88
CA ALA A 156 -2.81 6.36 7.67
C ALA A 156 -3.44 7.03 6.43
N ILE A 157 -3.57 6.27 5.33
CA ILE A 157 -4.05 6.80 4.04
C ILE A 157 -4.92 5.76 3.33
N ILE A 158 -6.08 6.20 2.83
CA ILE A 158 -7.00 5.44 1.98
C ILE A 158 -7.33 6.28 0.74
N VAL A 159 -7.12 5.72 -0.45
CA VAL A 159 -7.37 6.39 -1.74
C VAL A 159 -8.18 5.48 -2.63
N LEU A 160 -9.39 5.89 -3.02
CA LEU A 160 -10.23 5.11 -3.93
C LEU A 160 -9.99 5.44 -5.41
N GLY A 161 -9.18 6.46 -5.70
CA GLY A 161 -8.62 6.74 -7.02
C GLY A 161 -7.13 6.43 -7.08
N ASP A 162 -6.41 7.20 -7.88
CA ASP A 162 -4.95 7.07 -8.03
C ASP A 162 -4.20 7.76 -6.90
N LEU A 163 -3.14 7.12 -6.40
CA LEU A 163 -2.21 7.71 -5.44
C LEU A 163 -0.88 8.05 -6.12
N LYS A 164 -0.47 9.31 -6.01
CA LYS A 164 0.90 9.73 -6.31
C LYS A 164 1.57 10.31 -5.08
N ILE A 165 2.77 9.82 -4.78
CA ILE A 165 3.59 10.35 -3.69
C ILE A 165 4.89 10.91 -4.28
N ALA A 166 5.23 12.16 -4.00
CA ALA A 166 6.48 12.77 -4.46
C ALA A 166 7.04 13.74 -3.41
N GLY A 167 8.37 13.89 -3.38
CA GLY A 167 9.07 14.72 -2.41
C GLY A 167 9.59 13.93 -1.20
N GLU A 168 9.52 14.50 0.00
CA GLU A 168 10.04 13.92 1.24
C GLU A 168 8.88 13.54 2.16
N VAL A 169 8.30 12.36 1.93
CA VAL A 169 7.09 11.91 2.62
C VAL A 169 7.39 10.68 3.46
N THR A 170 7.05 10.72 4.73
CA THR A 170 7.10 9.58 5.65
C THR A 170 5.69 9.18 6.07
N ILE A 171 5.37 7.91 6.00
CA ILE A 171 4.08 7.36 6.42
C ILE A 171 4.35 6.30 7.48
N HIS A 172 3.75 6.46 8.66
CA HIS A 172 3.73 5.48 9.74
C HIS A 172 2.33 4.87 9.79
N GLY A 173 2.14 3.72 9.17
CA GLY A 173 0.84 3.09 9.01
C GLY A 173 0.64 2.44 7.66
N ILE A 174 -0.55 1.88 7.47
CA ILE A 174 -0.94 1.23 6.21
C ILE A 174 -1.46 2.29 5.23
N VAL A 175 -1.04 2.12 3.97
CA VAL A 175 -1.56 2.86 2.81
C VAL A 175 -2.42 1.90 1.99
N TYR A 176 -3.67 2.26 1.75
CA TYR A 176 -4.61 1.50 0.94
C TYR A 176 -5.02 2.30 -0.30
N VAL A 177 -4.89 1.70 -1.48
CA VAL A 177 -5.18 2.34 -2.76
C VAL A 177 -5.96 1.38 -3.64
N THR A 178 -7.06 1.81 -4.25
CA THR A 178 -7.77 1.00 -5.25
C THR A 178 -7.43 1.37 -6.69
N GLY A 179 -6.90 2.57 -6.94
CA GLY A 179 -6.34 2.95 -8.24
C GLY A 179 -4.84 2.66 -8.36
N GLN A 180 -4.20 3.28 -9.34
CA GLN A 180 -2.77 3.17 -9.55
C GLN A 180 -2.00 3.86 -8.43
N THR A 181 -0.95 3.21 -7.92
CA THR A 181 0.02 3.84 -7.02
C THR A 181 1.31 4.15 -7.77
N THR A 182 1.73 5.42 -7.74
CA THR A 182 3.00 5.88 -8.34
C THR A 182 3.85 6.66 -7.35
N PHE A 183 5.08 6.22 -7.14
CA PHE A 183 6.07 7.00 -6.38
C PHE A 183 6.88 7.84 -7.36
N GLY A 184 6.86 9.14 -7.17
CA GLY A 184 7.62 10.12 -7.94
C GLY A 184 9.05 10.30 -7.44
N GLY A 185 9.70 11.37 -7.89
CA GLY A 185 11.02 11.74 -7.38
C GLY A 185 10.96 12.21 -5.93
N GLY A 186 11.98 11.84 -5.14
CA GLY A 186 12.05 12.18 -3.73
C GLY A 186 12.54 11.02 -2.86
N ASN A 187 12.48 11.19 -1.54
CA ASN A 187 12.72 10.15 -0.55
C ASN A 187 11.37 9.83 0.11
N ILE A 188 10.85 8.63 -0.14
CA ILE A 188 9.54 8.23 0.37
C ILE A 188 9.74 7.06 1.31
N THR A 189 9.25 7.17 2.53
CA THR A 189 9.33 6.10 3.52
C THR A 189 7.93 5.67 3.95
N ILE A 190 7.64 4.37 3.91
CA ILE A 190 6.44 3.79 4.53
C ILE A 190 6.92 2.81 5.61
N GLU A 191 6.69 3.15 6.86
CA GLU A 191 6.79 2.24 8.00
C GLU A 191 5.41 1.62 8.24
N GLY A 192 5.18 0.47 7.61
CA GLY A 192 3.87 -0.15 7.49
C GLY A 192 3.77 -0.98 6.22
N SER A 193 2.60 -0.98 5.58
CA SER A 193 2.36 -1.74 4.35
C SER A 193 1.73 -0.86 3.27
N LEU A 194 2.07 -1.14 2.02
CA LEU A 194 1.38 -0.62 0.85
C LEU A 194 0.44 -1.69 0.29
N ILE A 195 -0.86 -1.40 0.28
CA ILE A 195 -1.89 -2.26 -0.28
C ILE A 195 -2.46 -1.56 -1.50
N SER A 196 -2.02 -1.98 -2.68
CA SER A 196 -2.67 -1.65 -3.94
C SER A 196 -3.72 -2.73 -4.22
N ALA A 197 -4.92 -2.49 -3.72
CA ALA A 197 -6.03 -3.44 -3.73
C ALA A 197 -6.71 -3.57 -5.11
N GLY A 198 -6.39 -2.69 -6.05
CA GLY A 198 -7.06 -2.62 -7.34
C GLY A 198 -8.53 -2.21 -7.21
N GLY A 199 -9.12 -1.85 -8.35
CA GLY A 199 -10.47 -1.32 -8.44
C GLY A 199 -11.28 -2.06 -9.49
N THR A 200 -12.09 -1.32 -10.24
CA THR A 200 -12.82 -1.88 -11.40
C THR A 200 -11.99 -1.97 -12.69
N GLN A 201 -10.78 -1.40 -12.70
CA GLN A 201 -9.84 -1.47 -13.83
C GLN A 201 -8.52 -2.10 -13.36
N ILE A 202 -7.65 -2.43 -14.31
CA ILE A 202 -6.31 -2.98 -14.05
C ILE A 202 -5.43 -1.83 -13.57
N GLU A 203 -4.89 -1.92 -12.37
CA GLU A 203 -4.18 -0.82 -11.69
C GLU A 203 -2.76 -1.25 -11.32
N ASP A 204 -1.82 -1.06 -12.26
CA ASP A 204 -0.41 -1.36 -12.02
C ASP A 204 0.13 -0.56 -10.84
N THR A 205 0.90 -1.22 -9.98
CA THR A 205 1.62 -0.58 -8.88
C THR A 205 3.04 -0.27 -9.33
N THR A 206 3.39 1.02 -9.44
CA THR A 206 4.76 1.45 -9.74
C THR A 206 5.39 2.15 -8.53
N VAL A 207 6.28 1.44 -7.83
CA VAL A 207 7.13 2.04 -6.81
C VAL A 207 8.44 2.44 -7.47
N ALA A 208 8.70 3.75 -7.57
CA ALA A 208 9.89 4.28 -8.20
C ALA A 208 10.67 5.27 -7.30
N GLY A 209 11.91 5.57 -7.68
CA GLY A 209 12.72 6.61 -7.03
C GLY A 209 13.57 6.06 -5.88
N LYS A 210 13.71 6.84 -4.79
CA LYS A 210 14.29 6.38 -3.53
C LYS A 210 13.14 6.13 -2.56
N ALA A 211 12.58 4.94 -2.63
CA ALA A 211 11.50 4.51 -1.76
C ALA A 211 12.02 3.48 -0.76
N THR A 212 11.62 3.61 0.50
CA THR A 212 11.89 2.62 1.54
C THR A 212 10.55 2.17 2.13
N ILE A 213 10.25 0.88 2.06
CA ILE A 213 9.05 0.31 2.68
C ILE A 213 9.51 -0.68 3.74
N ILE A 214 9.15 -0.43 4.99
CA ILE A 214 9.53 -1.23 6.14
C ILE A 214 8.25 -1.84 6.68
N TYR A 215 8.07 -3.14 6.44
CA TYR A 215 6.99 -3.88 7.06
C TYR A 215 7.17 -3.86 8.57
N ASP A 216 6.19 -3.28 9.25
CA ASP A 216 6.12 -3.23 10.69
C ASP A 216 4.92 -4.09 11.15
N PRO A 217 5.15 -5.27 11.74
CA PRO A 217 4.08 -6.14 12.23
C PRO A 217 3.35 -5.57 13.46
N ASP A 218 3.96 -4.64 14.18
CA ASP A 218 3.41 -4.04 15.40
C ASP A 218 2.53 -2.82 15.08
N ILE A 219 2.77 -2.14 13.94
CA ILE A 219 1.94 -1.02 13.44
C ILE A 219 0.52 -1.45 13.03
N ALA A 220 0.22 -2.76 12.99
CA ALA A 220 -1.15 -3.30 13.00
C ALA A 220 -1.10 -4.84 13.08
N ALA A 221 -1.08 -5.41 14.30
CA ALA A 221 -0.97 -6.85 14.55
C ALA A 221 -2.07 -7.71 13.88
N SER A 222 -3.16 -7.12 13.40
CA SER A 222 -3.80 -7.57 12.18
C SER A 222 -4.56 -6.41 11.53
N TRP A 223 -4.23 -6.05 10.30
CA TRP A 223 -5.10 -5.22 9.45
C TRP A 223 -6.55 -5.74 9.42
N GLN A 224 -6.78 -7.04 9.68
CA GLN A 224 -8.09 -7.68 9.88
C GLN A 224 -8.86 -7.19 11.13
N GLU A 225 -8.16 -6.68 12.15
CA GLU A 225 -8.73 -6.11 13.38
C GLU A 225 -8.93 -4.59 13.29
N LEU A 226 -8.41 -3.92 12.25
CA LEU A 226 -8.64 -2.49 12.06
C LEU A 226 -10.11 -2.22 11.76
N GLN A 227 -10.67 -1.19 12.40
CA GLN A 227 -12.02 -0.75 12.08
C GLN A 227 -12.05 -0.30 10.63
N GLY A 228 -13.01 -0.85 9.90
CA GLY A 228 -13.05 -0.62 8.48
C GLY A 228 -12.20 -1.58 7.66
N ILE A 229 -11.58 -2.64 8.16
CA ILE A 229 -11.00 -3.73 7.33
C ILE A 229 -11.48 -5.10 7.85
N SER A 230 -12.63 -5.11 8.51
CA SER A 230 -13.20 -6.33 9.07
C SER A 230 -13.62 -7.29 7.95
N GLY A 231 -13.08 -8.51 7.94
CA GLY A 231 -13.50 -9.58 7.03
C GLY A 231 -12.47 -10.01 5.98
N ALA A 232 -11.25 -9.49 6.02
CA ALA A 232 -10.20 -9.92 5.11
C ALA A 232 -9.54 -11.24 5.53
N THR A 233 -10.35 -12.29 5.62
CA THR A 233 -9.83 -13.65 5.66
C THR A 233 -9.48 -14.04 4.23
N SER A 234 -8.19 -14.11 3.90
CA SER A 234 -7.78 -15.07 2.87
C SER A 234 -8.15 -16.44 3.41
N THR A 235 -9.32 -16.97 3.03
CA THR A 235 -9.77 -18.31 3.45
C THR A 235 -8.97 -19.41 2.76
N GLU A 236 -8.19 -19.05 1.75
CA GLU A 236 -7.30 -19.97 1.05
C GLU A 236 -5.86 -19.64 1.44
N ASN A 237 -5.15 -20.63 1.97
CA ASN A 237 -3.69 -20.56 2.03
C ASN A 237 -3.20 -20.58 0.57
N PRO A 238 -2.20 -19.77 0.19
CA PRO A 238 -1.55 -19.93 -1.10
C PRO A 238 -1.06 -21.38 -1.21
N CYS A 239 -1.56 -22.12 -2.19
CA CYS A 239 -1.09 -23.45 -2.52
C CYS A 239 -0.20 -23.32 -3.74
N VAL A 240 1.03 -23.86 -3.67
CA VAL A 240 1.84 -24.00 -4.88
C VAL A 240 1.31 -25.20 -5.66
N ILE A 241 0.81 -24.96 -6.86
CA ILE A 241 0.49 -26.02 -7.81
C ILE A 241 1.80 -26.46 -8.47
N GLU A 242 2.29 -27.63 -8.05
CA GLU A 242 3.33 -28.46 -8.69
C GLU A 242 4.66 -27.80 -9.10
N TRP A 243 5.72 -28.19 -8.38
CA TRP A 243 7.11 -28.01 -8.79
C TRP A 243 7.38 -28.79 -10.09
N GLY A 244 7.55 -28.08 -11.21
CA GLY A 244 8.24 -28.61 -12.37
C GLY A 244 9.75 -28.57 -12.12
N GLU A 245 10.35 -29.71 -11.77
CA GLU A 245 11.81 -29.85 -11.77
C GLU A 245 12.35 -29.74 -13.21
N GLU A 246 13.28 -28.82 -13.46
CA GLU A 246 14.37 -29.02 -14.44
C GLU A 246 15.72 -29.05 -13.70
#